data_AF-A0A4R5B5F5-F1
#
_entry.id   AF-A0A4R5B5F5-F1
#
_cell.length_a   1.000
_cell.length_b   1.000
_cell.length_c   1.000
_cell.angle_alpha   90.00
_cell.angle_beta   90.00
_cell.angle_gamma   90.00
#
_symmetry.space_group_name_H-M   'P 1'
#
loop_
_entity.id
_entity.type
_entity.pdbx_description
1 polymer ?
#
loop_
_entity_poly.entity_id
_entity_poly.type
_entity_poly.pdbx_seq_one_letter_code
_entity_poly.pdbx_strand_id
1 'polypeptide(L)'
;MRYGRPRPTREEIAAEKAVRECEARGHDFPDEPPRVAESSPGTHHVQRTPCRECGTVQVMFWTAPEPSAIQFVAIGTFEAPEPGDVPRLAERAAALTDAEYAAALADAGFDPDPPGLAPDRRATARAETLDLAVAVRSGQFYLLDRDQELRAIIPVPAGAEGAGLADTVPGAAVFWTAERGGTIPLTVVIAPGDPGAVLDGRSDVVEIAYRTATGHVRVQELGGAEHALPPLPGGHGGYRFRYHVHDADEGQARYLLQIWPEAHRRPASLKATSAWGTARQATAFTL
;
A
#
# COMPACT_ATOMS: atom_id res chain seq x y z
N MET A 1 -9.15 24.59 8.62
CA MET A 1 -8.83 23.16 8.40
C MET A 1 -9.19 22.78 6.97
N ARG A 2 -8.22 22.41 6.14
CA ARG A 2 -8.51 21.74 4.86
C ARG A 2 -9.02 20.34 5.19
N TYR A 3 -10.33 20.14 5.14
CA TYR A 3 -10.91 18.81 5.35
C TYR A 3 -10.36 17.84 4.30
N GLY A 4 -9.81 16.70 4.76
CA GLY A 4 -9.65 15.50 3.94
C GLY A 4 -8.24 15.13 3.48
N ARG A 5 -7.19 15.94 3.69
CA ARG A 5 -5.81 15.48 3.38
C ARG A 5 -5.22 14.74 4.60
N PRO A 6 -4.77 13.48 4.45
CA PRO A 6 -4.11 12.78 5.55
C PRO A 6 -2.80 13.48 5.92
N ARG A 7 -2.43 13.42 7.22
CA ARG A 7 -1.17 13.96 7.73
C ARG A 7 0.01 13.29 7.01
N PRO A 8 0.93 14.04 6.39
CA PRO A 8 2.09 13.48 5.72
C PRO A 8 2.94 12.60 6.63
N THR A 9 3.37 11.45 6.12
CA THR A 9 4.34 10.60 6.83
C THR A 9 5.76 11.15 6.65
N ARG A 10 6.72 10.65 7.43
CA ARG A 10 8.14 11.00 7.23
C ARG A 10 8.64 10.56 5.87
N GLU A 11 8.19 9.41 5.41
CA GLU A 11 8.50 8.87 4.09
C GLU A 11 7.97 9.79 2.98
N GLU A 12 6.76 10.33 3.10
CA GLU A 12 6.23 11.26 2.11
C GLU A 12 6.97 12.59 2.09
N ILE A 13 7.31 13.14 3.27
CA ILE A 13 8.11 14.37 3.35
C ILE A 13 9.52 14.13 2.80
N ALA A 14 10.14 12.98 3.10
CA ALA A 14 11.44 12.62 2.55
C ALA A 14 11.41 12.39 1.03
N ALA A 15 10.32 11.81 0.51
CA ALA A 15 10.10 11.64 -0.93
C ALA A 15 9.95 12.99 -1.62
N GLU A 16 9.11 13.89 -1.09
CA GLU A 16 8.93 15.24 -1.63
C GLU A 16 10.24 16.03 -1.61
N LYS A 17 11.00 15.95 -0.51
CA LYS A 17 12.33 16.57 -0.38
C LYS A 17 13.30 16.02 -1.44
N ALA A 18 13.34 14.70 -1.63
CA ALA A 18 14.19 14.05 -2.62
C ALA A 18 13.85 14.47 -4.07
N VAL A 19 12.56 14.58 -4.40
CA VAL A 19 12.10 15.04 -5.71
C VAL A 19 12.52 16.48 -5.94
N ARG A 20 12.29 17.37 -4.97
CA ARG A 20 12.64 18.81 -5.06
C ARG A 20 14.15 19.02 -5.23
N GLU A 21 14.96 18.28 -4.49
CA GLU A 21 16.43 18.32 -4.60
C GLU A 21 16.95 17.76 -5.93
N CYS A 22 16.26 16.79 -6.52
CA CYS A 22 16.60 16.23 -7.82
C CYS A 22 16.18 17.18 -8.95
N GLU A 23 14.99 17.77 -8.87
CA GLU A 23 14.50 18.78 -9.82
C GLU A 23 15.48 19.96 -9.93
N ALA A 24 15.98 20.46 -8.78
CA ALA A 24 16.96 21.56 -8.75
C ALA A 24 18.30 21.22 -9.41
N ARG A 25 18.66 19.92 -9.51
CA ARG A 25 19.90 19.44 -10.14
C ARG A 25 19.70 18.94 -11.57
N GLY A 26 18.45 18.74 -11.99
CA GLY A 26 18.08 17.98 -13.18
C GLY A 26 17.96 16.49 -12.88
N HIS A 27 16.89 15.87 -13.37
CA HIS A 27 16.64 14.45 -13.18
C HIS A 27 17.65 13.58 -13.96
N ASP A 28 18.19 12.56 -13.30
CA ASP A 28 19.03 11.53 -13.92
C ASP A 28 18.15 10.39 -14.48
N PHE A 29 17.78 10.51 -15.75
CA PHE A 29 17.12 9.44 -16.51
C PHE A 29 18.16 8.67 -17.33
N PRO A 30 18.07 7.33 -17.41
CA PRO A 30 18.89 6.57 -18.36
C PRO A 30 18.64 7.03 -19.81
N ASP A 31 19.73 7.20 -20.56
CA ASP A 31 19.70 7.44 -22.02
C ASP A 31 19.31 6.17 -22.79
N GLU A 32 18.08 5.70 -22.58
CA GLU A 32 17.49 4.62 -23.37
C GLU A 32 16.57 5.21 -24.45
N PRO A 33 16.88 4.99 -25.75
CA PRO A 33 16.00 5.45 -26.81
C PRO A 33 14.63 4.75 -26.72
N PRO A 34 13.56 5.38 -27.25
CA PRO A 34 12.25 4.77 -27.36
C PRO A 34 12.32 3.37 -27.96
N ARG A 35 11.90 2.37 -27.18
CA ARG A 35 11.82 0.99 -27.66
C ARG A 35 10.59 0.86 -28.55
N VAL A 36 10.80 0.85 -29.86
CA VAL A 36 9.77 0.47 -30.83
C VAL A 36 9.82 -1.04 -30.97
N ALA A 37 8.98 -1.76 -30.22
CA ALA A 37 8.68 -3.15 -30.55
C ALA A 37 7.98 -3.20 -31.92
N GLU A 38 8.08 -4.31 -32.64
CA GLU A 38 7.30 -4.52 -33.89
C GLU A 38 5.83 -4.20 -33.63
N SER A 39 5.34 -3.12 -34.25
CA SER A 39 4.03 -2.55 -33.96
C SER A 39 3.31 -2.17 -35.24
N SER A 40 2.00 -2.39 -35.26
CA SER A 40 1.17 -1.98 -36.38
C SER A 40 1.03 -0.45 -36.44
N PRO A 41 0.88 0.15 -37.64
CA PRO A 41 0.59 1.58 -37.78
C PRO A 41 -0.60 2.00 -36.91
N GLY A 42 -0.49 3.15 -36.25
CA GLY A 42 -1.53 3.66 -35.33
C GLY A 42 -1.46 3.12 -33.90
N THR A 43 -0.49 2.25 -33.58
CA THR A 43 -0.26 1.81 -32.19
C THR A 43 0.27 2.97 -31.35
N HIS A 44 -0.37 3.21 -30.20
CA HIS A 44 0.12 4.13 -29.19
C HIS A 44 1.12 3.43 -28.28
N HIS A 45 2.31 3.99 -28.17
CA HIS A 45 3.37 3.50 -27.32
C HIS A 45 3.52 4.41 -26.10
N VAL A 46 3.85 3.77 -24.97
CA VAL A 46 4.15 4.44 -23.71
C VAL A 46 5.45 3.86 -23.18
N GLN A 47 6.44 4.72 -22.93
CA GLN A 47 7.64 4.36 -22.16
C GLN A 47 7.63 5.14 -20.85
N ARG A 48 7.95 4.41 -19.78
CA ARG A 48 8.06 4.95 -18.43
C ARG A 48 9.49 4.73 -17.96
N THR A 49 10.21 5.81 -17.72
CA THR A 49 11.62 5.79 -17.36
C THR A 49 11.77 6.46 -15.99
N PRO A 50 12.06 5.71 -14.91
CA PRO A 50 12.25 6.30 -13.59
C PRO A 50 13.60 6.99 -13.47
N CYS A 51 13.63 8.13 -12.78
CA CYS A 51 14.85 8.80 -12.38
C CYS A 51 15.59 7.95 -11.34
N ARG A 52 16.88 7.72 -11.55
CA ARG A 52 17.71 6.86 -10.68
C ARG A 52 17.94 7.41 -9.27
N GLU A 53 17.70 8.70 -9.06
CA GLU A 53 17.94 9.35 -7.77
C GLU A 53 16.69 9.57 -6.92
N CYS A 54 15.59 9.99 -7.55
CA CYS A 54 14.36 10.37 -6.87
C CYS A 54 13.14 9.52 -7.26
N GLY A 55 13.26 8.65 -8.25
CA GLY A 55 12.15 7.81 -8.73
C GLY A 55 11.13 8.52 -9.62
N THR A 56 11.16 9.86 -9.75
CA THR A 56 10.27 10.60 -10.68
C THR A 56 10.23 9.91 -12.03
N VAL A 57 9.05 9.68 -12.59
CA VAL A 57 8.90 8.89 -13.81
C VAL A 57 8.72 9.83 -14.99
N GLN A 58 9.64 9.77 -15.95
CA GLN A 58 9.43 10.36 -17.26
C GLN A 58 8.51 9.43 -18.06
N VAL A 59 7.38 9.95 -18.52
CA VAL A 59 6.43 9.22 -19.36
C VAL A 59 6.45 9.82 -20.75
N MET A 60 6.90 9.01 -21.72
CA MET A 60 6.91 9.38 -23.13
C MET A 60 5.79 8.65 -23.86
N PHE A 61 4.98 9.42 -24.59
CA PHE A 61 3.93 8.94 -25.47
C PHE A 61 4.30 9.19 -26.92
N TRP A 62 4.13 8.20 -27.79
CA TRP A 62 4.26 8.40 -29.23
C TRP A 62 3.37 7.43 -30.00
N THR A 63 3.07 7.76 -31.25
CA THR A 63 2.38 6.84 -32.17
C THR A 63 3.42 6.28 -33.13
N ALA A 64 3.35 4.97 -33.42
CA ALA A 64 4.21 4.37 -34.44
C ALA A 64 4.07 5.15 -35.76
N PRO A 65 5.18 5.64 -36.35
CA PRO A 65 5.11 6.33 -37.62
C PRO A 65 4.52 5.42 -38.70
N GLU A 66 3.81 5.99 -39.67
CA GLU A 66 3.52 5.24 -40.90
C GLU A 66 4.83 4.77 -41.53
N PRO A 67 4.85 3.64 -42.27
CA PRO A 67 6.09 3.10 -42.85
C PRO A 67 6.86 4.09 -43.73
N SER A 68 6.18 5.10 -44.28
CA SER A 68 6.73 6.16 -45.12
C SER A 68 7.22 7.40 -44.34
N ALA A 69 6.92 7.50 -43.05
CA ALA A 69 7.24 8.68 -42.25
C ALA A 69 8.69 8.64 -41.75
N ILE A 70 9.42 9.73 -42.00
CA ILE A 70 10.82 9.93 -41.58
C ILE A 70 10.94 10.56 -40.17
N GLN A 71 9.81 10.97 -39.58
CA GLN A 71 9.74 11.64 -38.28
C GLN A 71 8.50 11.15 -37.53
N PHE A 72 8.58 11.13 -36.19
CA PHE A 72 7.45 10.92 -35.31
C PHE A 72 7.47 11.97 -34.18
N VAL A 73 6.31 12.19 -33.57
CA VAL A 73 6.18 13.11 -32.43
C VAL A 73 6.12 12.26 -31.15
N ALA A 74 6.99 12.59 -30.20
CA ALA A 74 6.94 12.09 -28.84
C ALA A 74 6.56 13.22 -27.89
N ILE A 75 5.65 12.95 -26.96
CA ILE A 75 5.24 13.88 -25.89
C ILE A 75 5.77 13.32 -24.57
N GLY A 76 6.63 14.08 -23.89
CA GLY A 76 7.15 13.74 -22.57
C GLY A 76 6.38 14.47 -21.47
N THR A 77 6.00 13.75 -20.41
CA THR A 77 5.47 14.30 -19.16
C THR A 77 6.22 13.71 -17.98
N PHE A 78 6.12 14.34 -16.80
CA PHE A 78 6.70 13.82 -15.56
C PHE A 78 5.58 13.46 -14.59
N GLU A 79 5.70 12.28 -13.99
CA GLU A 79 4.83 11.81 -12.93
C GLU A 79 5.65 11.75 -11.62
N ALA A 80 5.03 12.18 -10.52
CA ALA A 80 5.63 12.04 -9.20
C ALA A 80 5.86 10.55 -8.87
N PRO A 81 6.99 10.20 -8.23
CA PRO A 81 7.22 8.83 -7.78
C PRO A 81 6.18 8.42 -6.74
N GLU A 82 5.82 7.15 -6.71
CA GLU A 82 5.25 6.61 -5.48
C GLU A 82 6.33 6.58 -4.41
N PRO A 83 6.01 6.75 -3.12
CA PRO A 83 7.02 6.70 -2.06
C PRO A 83 7.91 5.45 -2.16
N GLY A 84 7.34 4.28 -2.48
CA GLY A 84 8.08 3.03 -2.66
C GLY A 84 9.08 3.01 -3.83
N ASP A 85 8.93 3.91 -4.81
CA ASP A 85 9.82 4.04 -5.98
C ASP A 85 11.05 4.90 -5.69
N VAL A 86 11.01 5.72 -4.63
CA VAL A 86 12.10 6.62 -4.28
C VAL A 86 13.28 5.79 -3.74
N PRO A 87 14.44 5.80 -4.41
CA PRO A 87 15.60 5.04 -3.97
C PRO A 87 16.03 5.46 -2.55
N ARG A 88 16.26 4.44 -1.71
CA ARG A 88 16.70 4.63 -0.32
C ARG A 88 15.72 5.45 0.54
N LEU A 89 14.41 5.41 0.24
CA LEU A 89 13.44 6.23 0.96
C LEU A 89 13.44 5.99 2.47
N ALA A 90 13.52 4.73 2.90
CA ALA A 90 13.55 4.40 4.33
C ALA A 90 14.74 5.07 5.05
N GLU A 91 15.92 5.07 4.42
CA GLU A 91 17.12 5.71 4.95
C GLU A 91 16.98 7.24 4.97
N ARG A 92 16.43 7.83 3.91
CA ARG A 92 16.14 9.27 3.83
C ARG A 92 15.11 9.70 4.88
N ALA A 93 14.07 8.91 5.10
CA ALA A 93 13.03 9.15 6.11
C ALA A 93 13.59 9.04 7.53
N ALA A 94 14.47 8.07 7.77
CA ALA A 94 15.18 7.93 9.04
C ALA A 94 16.17 9.07 9.31
N ALA A 95 16.76 9.65 8.25
CA ALA A 95 17.65 10.80 8.35
C ALA A 95 16.92 12.13 8.57
N LEU A 96 15.59 12.19 8.36
CA LEU A 96 14.78 13.38 8.60
C LEU A 96 14.73 13.65 10.10
N THR A 97 15.23 14.82 10.52
CA THR A 97 15.17 15.22 11.92
C THR A 97 13.74 15.55 12.34
N ASP A 98 13.45 15.45 13.64
CA ASP A 98 12.14 15.84 14.20
C ASP A 98 11.80 17.30 13.86
N ALA A 99 12.81 18.17 13.86
CA ALA A 99 12.66 19.58 13.51
C ALA A 99 12.31 19.78 12.02
N GLU A 100 12.96 19.07 11.10
CA GLU A 100 12.61 19.12 9.67
C GLU A 100 11.22 18.56 9.40
N TYR A 101 10.86 17.44 10.04
CA TYR A 101 9.52 16.86 9.93
C TYR A 101 8.46 17.82 10.45
N ALA A 102 8.66 18.41 11.64
CA ALA A 102 7.75 19.39 12.21
C ALA A 102 7.62 20.65 11.36
N ALA A 103 8.72 21.15 10.78
CA ALA A 103 8.70 22.30 9.88
C ALA A 103 7.91 21.99 8.60
N ALA A 104 8.14 20.83 7.98
CA ALA A 104 7.41 20.41 6.79
C ALA A 104 5.90 20.23 7.05
N LEU A 105 5.53 19.71 8.23
CA LEU A 105 4.14 19.63 8.65
C LEU A 105 3.51 21.01 8.85
N ALA A 106 4.22 21.93 9.49
CA ALA A 106 3.77 23.31 9.68
C ALA A 106 3.58 24.04 8.34
N ASP A 107 4.51 23.89 7.41
CA ASP A 107 4.42 24.43 6.04
C ASP A 107 3.21 23.86 5.27
N ALA A 108 2.87 22.59 5.53
CA ALA A 108 1.69 21.93 4.97
C ALA A 108 0.38 22.27 5.72
N GLY A 109 0.44 23.08 6.78
CA GLY A 109 -0.69 23.52 7.58
C GLY A 109 -1.23 22.48 8.56
N PHE A 110 -0.38 21.54 9.01
CA PHE A 110 -0.69 20.58 10.06
C PHE A 110 -0.17 21.05 11.42
N ASP A 111 -0.98 20.85 12.44
CA ASP A 111 -0.59 21.10 13.84
C ASP A 111 0.48 20.10 14.31
N PRO A 112 1.29 20.46 15.33
CA PRO A 112 2.17 19.50 16.01
C PRO A 112 1.40 18.27 16.51
N ASP A 113 2.11 17.16 16.71
CA ASP A 113 1.53 15.82 16.91
C ASP A 113 0.29 15.83 17.81
N PRO A 114 -0.90 15.50 17.27
CA PRO A 114 -2.12 15.52 18.05
C PRO A 114 -2.01 14.53 19.21
N PRO A 115 -2.64 14.84 20.36
CA PRO A 115 -2.67 13.90 21.47
C PRO A 115 -3.33 12.58 21.03
N GLY A 116 -2.78 11.47 21.50
CA GLY A 116 -3.35 10.13 21.26
C GLY A 116 -2.77 9.37 20.07
N LEU A 117 -1.75 9.89 19.37
CA LEU A 117 -0.97 9.10 18.43
C LEU A 117 -0.21 7.98 19.16
N ALA A 118 -0.13 6.82 18.53
CA ALA A 118 0.75 5.75 18.97
C ALA A 118 2.21 6.23 18.84
N PRO A 119 3.05 5.98 19.85
CA PRO A 119 4.46 6.34 19.77
C PRO A 119 5.17 5.55 18.67
N ASP A 120 6.12 6.19 17.98
CA ASP A 120 7.07 5.45 17.14
C ASP A 120 7.99 4.63 18.05
N ARG A 121 7.87 3.30 17.93
CA ARG A 121 8.61 2.31 18.71
C ARG A 121 9.48 1.43 17.82
N ARG A 122 9.75 1.78 16.56
CA ARG A 122 10.51 0.93 15.62
C ARG A 122 11.83 0.42 16.19
N ALA A 123 12.54 1.24 16.96
CA ALA A 123 13.82 0.88 17.57
C ALA A 123 13.74 -0.08 18.77
N THR A 124 12.55 -0.24 19.38
CA THR A 124 12.37 -0.99 20.64
C THR A 124 11.31 -2.09 20.55
N ALA A 125 10.44 -2.03 19.55
CA ALA A 125 9.38 -3.00 19.33
C ALA A 125 9.95 -4.37 18.95
N ARG A 126 9.25 -5.42 19.37
CA ARG A 126 9.51 -6.80 18.98
C ARG A 126 8.30 -7.32 18.20
N ALA A 127 8.46 -8.42 17.49
CA ALA A 127 7.33 -9.07 16.87
C ALA A 127 6.32 -9.53 17.93
N GLU A 128 5.06 -9.16 17.76
CA GLU A 128 3.92 -9.55 18.59
C GLU A 128 3.00 -10.45 17.79
N THR A 129 2.48 -11.52 18.41
CA THR A 129 1.55 -12.46 17.76
C THR A 129 0.29 -12.55 18.61
N LEU A 130 -0.86 -12.42 17.94
CA LEU A 130 -2.18 -12.51 18.55
C LEU A 130 -2.98 -13.56 17.79
N ASP A 131 -3.58 -14.48 18.53
CA ASP A 131 -4.55 -15.43 17.98
C ASP A 131 -5.96 -14.96 18.33
N LEU A 132 -6.75 -14.66 17.31
CA LEU A 132 -8.09 -14.12 17.41
C LEU A 132 -9.11 -15.12 16.87
N ALA A 133 -10.28 -15.16 17.50
CA ALA A 133 -11.46 -15.80 16.96
C ALA A 133 -12.39 -14.70 16.44
N VAL A 134 -12.54 -14.61 15.11
CA VAL A 134 -13.24 -13.50 14.45
C VAL A 134 -14.54 -14.00 13.84
N ALA A 135 -15.67 -13.40 14.22
CA ALA A 135 -16.95 -13.69 13.58
C ALA A 135 -17.05 -12.98 12.22
N VAL A 136 -17.12 -13.76 11.15
CA VAL A 136 -17.29 -13.25 9.78
C VAL A 136 -18.75 -13.31 9.37
N ARG A 137 -19.17 -12.30 8.60
CA ARG A 137 -20.47 -12.26 7.93
C ARG A 137 -20.26 -11.69 6.54
N SER A 138 -20.87 -12.31 5.54
CA SER A 138 -20.64 -12.00 4.13
C SER A 138 -19.17 -12.19 3.71
N GLY A 139 -18.47 -13.11 4.37
CA GLY A 139 -17.09 -13.49 4.07
C GLY A 139 -16.07 -12.37 4.19
N GLN A 140 -16.20 -11.53 5.21
CA GLN A 140 -15.34 -10.37 5.42
C GLN A 140 -15.12 -10.05 6.90
N PHE A 141 -13.93 -9.51 7.18
CA PHE A 141 -13.59 -8.78 8.41
C PHE A 141 -12.80 -7.52 8.03
N TYR A 142 -12.62 -6.60 8.97
CA TYR A 142 -12.01 -5.30 8.68
C TYR A 142 -10.87 -4.98 9.65
N LEU A 143 -9.96 -4.13 9.20
CA LEU A 143 -8.99 -3.49 10.07
C LEU A 143 -9.17 -1.98 9.97
N LEU A 144 -9.52 -1.37 11.09
CA LEU A 144 -9.86 0.06 11.18
C LEU A 144 -8.88 0.77 12.08
N ASP A 145 -8.47 1.96 11.66
CA ASP A 145 -7.82 2.93 12.53
C ASP A 145 -8.81 3.38 13.62
N ARG A 146 -8.30 3.81 14.79
CA ARG A 146 -9.09 4.19 15.97
C ARG A 146 -10.28 5.08 15.62
N ASP A 147 -10.06 6.10 14.79
CA ASP A 147 -11.08 7.11 14.47
C ASP A 147 -11.90 6.79 13.21
N GLN A 148 -11.71 5.60 12.65
CA GLN A 148 -12.43 5.14 11.46
C GLN A 148 -13.58 4.21 11.80
N GLU A 149 -14.53 4.18 10.87
CA GLU A 149 -15.79 3.44 10.95
C GLU A 149 -15.94 2.56 9.72
N LEU A 150 -16.76 1.50 9.80
CA LEU A 150 -16.99 0.58 8.68
C LEU A 150 -17.44 1.28 7.39
N ARG A 151 -18.18 2.39 7.48
CA ARG A 151 -18.62 3.18 6.32
C ARG A 151 -17.47 3.76 5.48
N ALA A 152 -16.24 3.78 6.01
CA ALA A 152 -15.07 4.21 5.26
C ALA A 152 -14.71 3.23 4.15
N ILE A 153 -15.06 1.94 4.31
CA ILE A 153 -14.69 0.86 3.39
C ILE A 153 -15.89 0.02 2.92
N ILE A 154 -17.10 0.29 3.43
CA ILE A 154 -18.34 -0.39 3.01
C ILE A 154 -19.35 0.61 2.41
N PRO A 155 -19.78 0.43 1.15
CA PRO A 155 -19.21 -0.50 0.16
C PRO A 155 -17.76 -0.14 -0.16
N VAL A 156 -17.00 -1.09 -0.75
CA VAL A 156 -15.61 -0.83 -1.18
C VAL A 156 -15.61 0.33 -2.18
N PRO A 157 -14.95 1.46 -1.88
CA PRO A 157 -14.93 2.60 -2.80
C PRO A 157 -14.18 2.27 -4.10
N ALA A 158 -14.58 2.88 -5.22
CA ALA A 158 -13.95 2.65 -6.53
C ALA A 158 -12.46 3.03 -6.59
N GLY A 159 -11.98 3.87 -5.68
CA GLY A 159 -10.56 4.23 -5.54
C GLY A 159 -9.82 3.44 -4.47
N ALA A 160 -10.41 2.38 -3.91
CA ALA A 160 -9.72 1.52 -2.97
C ALA A 160 -8.59 0.78 -3.69
N GLU A 161 -7.43 0.69 -3.05
CA GLU A 161 -6.33 -0.11 -3.54
C GLU A 161 -6.53 -1.55 -3.06
N GLY A 162 -6.28 -2.54 -3.91
CA GLY A 162 -6.50 -3.92 -3.52
C GLY A 162 -5.75 -4.93 -4.37
N ALA A 163 -5.66 -6.14 -3.83
CA ALA A 163 -5.10 -7.31 -4.51
C ALA A 163 -6.13 -8.45 -4.58
N GLY A 164 -7.42 -8.10 -4.60
CA GLY A 164 -8.57 -8.98 -4.71
C GLY A 164 -8.96 -9.71 -3.43
N LEU A 165 -8.00 -10.15 -2.61
CA LEU A 165 -8.28 -10.76 -1.30
C LEU A 165 -8.32 -9.75 -0.15
N ALA A 166 -7.82 -8.54 -0.39
CA ALA A 166 -7.92 -7.42 0.52
C ALA A 166 -7.98 -6.11 -0.26
N ASP A 167 -8.75 -5.16 0.25
CA ASP A 167 -8.90 -3.82 -0.29
C ASP A 167 -8.73 -2.78 0.82
N THR A 168 -8.20 -1.61 0.50
CA THR A 168 -7.78 -0.62 1.49
C THR A 168 -8.06 0.81 1.02
N VAL A 169 -8.34 1.67 1.98
CA VAL A 169 -8.36 3.12 1.88
C VAL A 169 -7.60 3.68 3.09
N PRO A 170 -7.25 4.98 3.11
CA PRO A 170 -6.64 5.57 4.29
C PRO A 170 -7.46 5.31 5.56
N GLY A 171 -6.89 4.56 6.50
CA GLY A 171 -7.45 4.24 7.80
C GLY A 171 -8.40 3.03 7.84
N ALA A 172 -8.72 2.39 6.72
CA ALA A 172 -9.61 1.22 6.72
C ALA A 172 -9.22 0.19 5.67
N ALA A 173 -9.25 -1.09 6.04
CA ALA A 173 -9.06 -2.21 5.13
C ALA A 173 -10.17 -3.26 5.33
N VAL A 174 -10.54 -3.93 4.25
CA VAL A 174 -11.42 -5.10 4.24
C VAL A 174 -10.62 -6.31 3.76
N PHE A 175 -10.83 -7.45 4.42
CA PHE A 175 -10.22 -8.72 4.08
C PHE A 175 -11.31 -9.74 3.76
N TRP A 176 -11.13 -10.47 2.66
CA TRP A 176 -12.07 -11.46 2.20
C TRP A 176 -11.69 -12.85 2.72
N THR A 177 -12.69 -13.63 3.10
CA THR A 177 -12.54 -14.99 3.64
C THR A 177 -13.23 -16.02 2.74
N ALA A 178 -12.71 -17.24 2.72
CA ALA A 178 -13.31 -18.37 2.03
C ALA A 178 -14.68 -18.73 2.62
N GLU A 179 -14.81 -18.68 3.95
CA GLU A 179 -16.07 -18.87 4.64
C GLU A 179 -16.96 -17.63 4.48
N ARG A 180 -18.22 -17.83 4.09
CA ARG A 180 -19.21 -16.72 4.00
C ARG A 180 -19.71 -16.25 5.36
N GLY A 181 -19.60 -17.07 6.40
CA GLY A 181 -20.09 -16.77 7.73
C GLY A 181 -19.60 -17.79 8.75
N GLY A 182 -19.61 -17.40 10.04
CA GLY A 182 -19.15 -18.23 11.15
C GLY A 182 -18.00 -17.59 11.90
N THR A 183 -17.29 -18.37 12.70
CA THR A 183 -16.09 -17.91 13.42
C THR A 183 -14.87 -18.53 12.77
N ILE A 184 -13.91 -17.69 12.40
CA ILE A 184 -12.64 -18.12 11.79
C ILE A 184 -11.48 -17.89 12.77
N PRO A 185 -10.43 -18.73 12.70
CA PRO A 185 -9.17 -18.46 13.37
C PRO A 185 -8.35 -17.45 12.55
N LEU A 186 -7.99 -16.33 13.16
CA LEU A 186 -7.12 -15.31 12.58
C LEU A 186 -5.89 -15.12 13.48
N THR A 187 -4.70 -15.41 12.95
CA THR A 187 -3.44 -15.02 13.60
C THR A 187 -2.99 -13.67 13.05
N VAL A 188 -2.71 -12.71 13.93
CA VAL A 188 -2.15 -11.41 13.58
C VAL A 188 -0.72 -11.32 14.07
N VAL A 189 0.22 -10.99 13.20
CA VAL A 189 1.63 -10.77 13.52
C VAL A 189 1.98 -9.32 13.25
N ILE A 190 2.41 -8.59 14.28
CA ILE A 190 2.84 -7.19 14.18
C ILE A 190 4.34 -7.15 14.39
N ALA A 191 5.10 -6.67 13.41
CA ALA A 191 6.57 -6.68 13.44
C ALA A 191 7.16 -5.29 13.16
N PRO A 192 8.34 -4.95 13.72
CA PRO A 192 9.02 -3.68 13.45
C PRO A 192 9.61 -3.58 12.03
N GLY A 193 9.63 -4.67 11.26
CA GLY A 193 10.06 -4.76 9.87
C GLY A 193 9.48 -6.00 9.19
N ASP A 194 9.76 -6.19 7.89
CA ASP A 194 9.19 -7.29 7.11
C ASP A 194 9.55 -8.66 7.73
N PRO A 195 8.56 -9.45 8.21
CA PRO A 195 8.81 -10.77 8.77
C PRO A 195 9.17 -11.83 7.73
N GLY A 196 9.17 -11.49 6.44
CA GLY A 196 9.37 -12.39 5.31
C GLY A 196 8.10 -13.13 4.89
N ALA A 197 8.01 -13.42 3.59
CA ALA A 197 6.87 -14.12 3.03
C ALA A 197 6.93 -15.63 3.37
N VAL A 198 5.92 -16.13 4.07
CA VAL A 198 5.74 -17.57 4.32
C VAL A 198 4.86 -18.15 3.20
N LEU A 199 5.48 -18.56 2.09
CA LEU A 199 4.74 -19.06 0.91
C LEU A 199 4.46 -20.56 0.96
N ASP A 200 5.27 -21.31 1.70
CA ASP A 200 5.12 -22.76 1.83
C ASP A 200 3.88 -23.11 2.65
N GLY A 201 3.10 -24.05 2.12
CA GLY A 201 1.82 -24.46 2.70
C GLY A 201 0.68 -23.46 2.50
N ARG A 202 0.91 -22.20 2.11
CA ARG A 202 -0.18 -21.23 1.92
C ARG A 202 -0.78 -21.31 0.52
N SER A 203 -2.10 -21.21 0.43
CA SER A 203 -2.83 -21.30 -0.84
C SER A 203 -2.80 -19.97 -1.56
N ASP A 204 -3.08 -18.88 -0.85
CA ASP A 204 -3.10 -17.54 -1.44
C ASP A 204 -2.44 -16.52 -0.51
N VAL A 205 -1.68 -15.61 -1.10
CA VAL A 205 -0.92 -14.58 -0.39
C VAL A 205 -0.99 -13.30 -1.17
N VAL A 206 -1.53 -12.26 -0.54
CA VAL A 206 -1.57 -10.90 -1.10
C VAL A 206 -0.90 -9.92 -0.17
N GLU A 207 -0.45 -8.82 -0.75
CA GLU A 207 0.01 -7.66 -0.01
C GLU A 207 -0.73 -6.40 -0.43
N ILE A 208 -1.07 -5.57 0.56
CA ILE A 208 -1.68 -4.24 0.35
C ILE A 208 -0.94 -3.20 1.20
N ALA A 209 -0.91 -1.96 0.71
CA ALA A 209 -0.51 -0.84 1.54
C ALA A 209 -1.64 -0.45 2.49
N TYR A 210 -1.31 0.00 3.69
CA TYR A 210 -2.26 0.53 4.63
C TYR A 210 -1.69 1.79 5.26
N ARG A 211 -2.56 2.77 5.48
CA ARG A 211 -2.16 4.04 6.10
C ARG A 211 -3.02 4.27 7.32
N THR A 212 -2.39 4.53 8.45
CA THR A 212 -3.06 4.92 9.69
C THR A 212 -2.67 6.33 10.08
N ALA A 213 -3.67 7.12 10.49
CA ALA A 213 -3.53 8.44 11.07
C ALA A 213 -3.13 8.38 12.55
N THR A 214 -3.50 7.34 13.30
CA THR A 214 -3.22 7.27 14.74
C THR A 214 -2.18 6.25 15.16
N GLY A 215 -1.89 5.24 14.34
CA GLY A 215 -1.07 4.09 14.73
C GLY A 215 -1.75 3.12 15.71
N HIS A 216 -3.02 3.35 16.01
CA HIS A 216 -3.86 2.44 16.78
C HIS A 216 -4.92 1.85 15.88
N VAL A 217 -4.89 0.52 15.73
CA VAL A 217 -5.81 -0.20 14.85
C VAL A 217 -6.57 -1.28 15.61
N ARG A 218 -7.73 -1.67 15.08
CA ARG A 218 -8.55 -2.76 15.60
C ARG A 218 -9.04 -3.65 14.48
N VAL A 219 -9.16 -4.94 14.76
CA VAL A 219 -9.92 -5.86 13.90
C VAL A 219 -11.40 -5.69 14.24
N GLN A 220 -12.23 -5.48 13.24
CA GLN A 220 -13.66 -5.23 13.38
C GLN A 220 -14.47 -6.33 12.69
N GLU A 221 -15.45 -6.88 13.39
CA GLU A 221 -16.47 -7.77 12.82
C GLU A 221 -17.65 -6.97 12.27
N LEU A 222 -18.32 -7.50 11.23
CA LEU A 222 -19.52 -6.86 10.68
C LEU A 222 -20.70 -6.94 11.66
N GLY A 223 -20.95 -5.85 12.38
CA GLY A 223 -22.01 -5.79 13.41
C GLY A 223 -21.74 -6.73 14.59
N GLY A 224 -20.45 -6.96 14.89
CA GLY A 224 -19.97 -7.85 15.95
C GLY A 224 -18.96 -7.17 16.86
N ALA A 225 -18.03 -7.96 17.40
CA ALA A 225 -17.01 -7.51 18.32
C ALA A 225 -15.92 -6.66 17.65
N GLU A 226 -15.23 -5.88 18.47
CA GLU A 226 -13.99 -5.20 18.11
C GLU A 226 -12.82 -5.85 18.88
N HIS A 227 -11.71 -6.08 18.19
CA HIS A 227 -10.50 -6.65 18.77
C HIS A 227 -9.38 -5.63 18.64
N ALA A 228 -9.09 -4.91 19.71
CA ALA A 228 -8.02 -3.92 19.73
C ALA A 228 -6.65 -4.59 19.58
N LEU A 229 -5.83 -4.06 18.68
CA LEU A 229 -4.45 -4.53 18.50
C LEU A 229 -3.48 -3.67 19.33
N PRO A 230 -2.29 -4.19 19.66
CA PRO A 230 -1.19 -3.39 20.21
C PRO A 230 -0.89 -2.17 19.30
N PRO A 231 -0.39 -1.06 19.86
CA PRO A 231 0.01 0.10 19.06
C PRO A 231 1.02 -0.30 17.99
N LEU A 232 0.82 0.13 16.75
CA LEU A 232 1.70 -0.27 15.67
C LEU A 232 3.12 0.31 15.86
N PRO A 233 4.17 -0.45 15.49
CA PRO A 233 5.54 -0.10 15.86
C PRO A 233 6.05 1.20 15.24
N GLY A 234 5.53 1.62 14.09
CA GLY A 234 5.88 2.91 13.45
C GLY A 234 5.02 4.09 13.90
N GLY A 235 4.09 3.92 14.84
CA GLY A 235 3.10 4.95 15.17
C GLY A 235 2.13 5.19 14.02
N HIS A 236 1.77 6.45 13.74
CA HIS A 236 1.03 6.81 12.54
C HIS A 236 1.91 6.69 11.29
N GLY A 237 1.31 6.37 10.14
CA GLY A 237 2.02 6.33 8.88
C GLY A 237 1.66 5.16 7.97
N GLY A 238 2.60 4.81 7.10
CA GLY A 238 2.48 3.73 6.13
C GLY A 238 2.87 2.38 6.72
N TYR A 239 2.08 1.37 6.39
CA TYR A 239 2.26 -0.02 6.75
C TYR A 239 2.04 -0.89 5.52
N ARG A 240 2.66 -2.06 5.52
CA ARG A 240 2.34 -3.14 4.61
C ARG A 240 1.60 -4.21 5.37
N PHE A 241 0.54 -4.72 4.76
CA PHE A 241 -0.14 -5.91 5.23
C PHE A 241 0.14 -7.04 4.27
N ARG A 242 0.51 -8.21 4.80
CA ARG A 242 0.54 -9.47 4.05
C ARG A 242 -0.52 -10.39 4.60
N TYR A 243 -1.51 -10.70 3.77
CA TYR A 243 -2.65 -11.54 4.12
C TYR A 243 -2.50 -12.90 3.46
N HIS A 244 -2.50 -13.94 4.28
CA HIS A 244 -2.33 -15.32 3.88
C HIS A 244 -3.61 -16.09 4.13
N VAL A 245 -4.01 -16.88 3.14
CA VAL A 245 -5.10 -17.85 3.24
C VAL A 245 -4.53 -19.24 3.03
N HIS A 246 -4.87 -20.14 3.94
CA HIS A 246 -4.50 -21.56 3.91
C HIS A 246 -5.76 -22.40 3.80
N ASP A 247 -5.71 -23.48 3.03
CA ASP A 247 -6.79 -24.47 2.91
C ASP A 247 -8.15 -23.87 2.48
N ALA A 248 -8.13 -22.84 1.63
CA ALA A 248 -9.33 -22.10 1.21
C ALA A 248 -10.42 -22.99 0.57
N ASP A 249 -10.00 -24.03 -0.16
CA ASP A 249 -10.89 -24.96 -0.86
C ASP A 249 -11.29 -26.18 0.00
N GLU A 250 -10.70 -26.34 1.19
CA GLU A 250 -10.92 -27.53 2.06
C GLU A 250 -11.98 -27.29 3.15
N GLY A 251 -12.55 -26.08 3.21
CA GLY A 251 -13.62 -25.73 4.16
C GLY A 251 -13.16 -25.57 5.61
N GLN A 252 -11.84 -25.47 5.85
CA GLN A 252 -11.24 -25.21 7.15
C GLN A 252 -10.13 -24.16 7.01
N ALA A 253 -10.44 -23.03 6.39
CA ALA A 253 -9.42 -22.07 6.04
C ALA A 253 -8.81 -21.43 7.30
N ARG A 254 -7.51 -21.15 7.23
CA ARG A 254 -6.79 -20.45 8.29
C ARG A 254 -6.16 -19.19 7.76
N TYR A 255 -6.22 -18.14 8.58
CA TYR A 255 -5.86 -16.79 8.17
C TYR A 255 -4.67 -16.29 8.96
N LEU A 256 -3.70 -15.70 8.26
CA LEU A 256 -2.59 -15.00 8.87
C LEU A 256 -2.51 -13.58 8.28
N LEU A 257 -2.49 -12.58 9.15
CA LEU A 257 -2.27 -11.18 8.80
C LEU A 257 -0.94 -10.73 9.40
N GLN A 258 0.04 -10.43 8.56
CA GLN A 258 1.30 -9.82 8.97
C GLN A 258 1.25 -8.31 8.72
N ILE A 259 1.70 -7.52 9.69
CA ILE A 259 1.69 -6.05 9.68
C ILE A 259 3.08 -5.54 10.02
N TRP A 260 3.67 -4.69 9.18
CA TRP A 260 4.93 -4.02 9.47
C TRP A 260 5.00 -2.62 8.84
N PRO A 261 5.79 -1.69 9.40
CA PRO A 261 6.02 -0.39 8.79
C PRO A 261 6.73 -0.55 7.45
N GLU A 262 6.17 0.02 6.39
CA GLU A 262 6.80 0.06 5.08
C GLU A 262 6.32 1.31 4.34
N ALA A 263 7.19 1.86 3.49
CA ALA A 263 6.79 2.89 2.54
C ALA A 263 5.68 2.34 1.63
N HIS A 264 4.77 3.24 1.24
CA HIS A 264 3.67 2.89 0.36
C HIS A 264 4.19 2.26 -0.94
N ARG A 265 3.61 1.12 -1.32
CA ARG A 265 3.86 0.39 -2.56
C ARG A 265 2.54 -0.16 -3.06
N ARG A 266 2.41 -0.31 -4.38
CA ARG A 266 1.23 -0.92 -5.00
C ARG A 266 0.89 -2.29 -4.37
N PRO A 267 -0.41 -2.61 -4.26
CA PRO A 267 -0.85 -3.95 -3.94
C PRO A 267 -0.25 -5.00 -4.88
N ALA A 268 -0.01 -6.20 -4.36
CA ALA A 268 0.54 -7.31 -5.12
C ALA A 268 -0.11 -8.64 -4.73
N SER A 269 -0.37 -9.49 -5.73
CA SER A 269 -0.66 -10.91 -5.52
C SER A 269 0.66 -11.66 -5.57
N LEU A 270 1.10 -12.21 -4.44
CA LEU A 270 2.35 -12.98 -4.36
C LEU A 270 2.13 -14.45 -4.73
N LYS A 271 0.94 -14.97 -4.41
CA LYS A 271 0.53 -16.34 -4.69
C LYS A 271 -0.99 -16.39 -4.77
N ALA A 272 -1.52 -17.05 -5.80
CA ALA A 272 -2.92 -17.39 -5.90
C ALA A 272 -3.00 -18.80 -6.50
N THR A 273 -3.36 -19.78 -5.68
CA THR A 273 -3.40 -21.19 -6.11
C THR A 273 -4.70 -21.88 -5.78
N SER A 274 -5.52 -21.35 -4.87
CA SER A 274 -6.85 -21.90 -4.63
C SER A 274 -7.83 -21.48 -5.73
N ALA A 275 -8.86 -22.31 -5.92
CA ALA A 275 -9.97 -21.97 -6.80
C ALA A 275 -10.72 -20.74 -6.27
N TRP A 276 -10.93 -20.66 -4.95
CA TRP A 276 -11.52 -19.50 -4.30
C TRP A 276 -10.72 -18.21 -4.54
N GLY A 277 -9.42 -18.24 -4.31
CA GLY A 277 -8.53 -17.08 -4.43
C GLY A 277 -8.46 -16.56 -5.86
N THR A 278 -8.34 -17.48 -6.82
CA THR A 278 -8.37 -17.18 -8.26
C THR A 278 -9.69 -16.52 -8.67
N ALA A 279 -10.83 -17.08 -8.24
CA ALA A 279 -12.15 -16.53 -8.55
C ALA A 279 -12.37 -15.15 -7.93
N ARG A 280 -11.90 -14.95 -6.70
CA ARG A 280 -12.02 -13.66 -6.00
C ARG A 280 -11.20 -12.58 -6.71
N GLN A 281 -9.95 -12.88 -7.08
CA GLN A 281 -9.10 -11.95 -7.82
C GLN A 281 -9.70 -11.58 -9.18
N ALA A 282 -10.28 -12.53 -9.92
CA ALA A 282 -10.97 -12.25 -11.18
C ALA A 282 -12.15 -11.27 -11.03
N THR A 283 -12.87 -11.34 -9.90
CA THR A 283 -14.01 -10.45 -9.63
C THR A 283 -13.55 -9.02 -9.31
N ALA A 284 -12.37 -8.85 -8.70
CA ALA A 284 -11.85 -7.55 -8.28
C ALA A 284 -11.48 -6.63 -9.46
N PHE A 285 -11.14 -7.18 -10.63
CA PHE A 285 -10.75 -6.42 -11.82
C PHE A 285 -11.92 -6.07 -12.76
N THR A 286 -13.17 -6.39 -12.38
CA THR A 286 -14.36 -6.17 -13.23
C THR A 286 -15.25 -5.00 -12.75
N LEU A 287 -14.83 -4.30 -11.69
CA LEU A 287 -15.51 -3.13 -11.13
C LEU A 287 -14.81 -1.84 -11.56
#